data_AF-A0A3D6CLM5-F1
#
_entry.id   AF-A0A3D6CLM5-F1
#
_cell.length_a   1.000
_cell.length_b   1.000
_cell.length_c   1.000
_cell.angle_alpha   90.00
_cell.angle_beta   90.00
_cell.angle_gamma   90.00
#
_symmetry.space_group_name_H-M   'P 1'
#
loop_
_entity.id
_entity.type
_entity.pdbx_description
1 polymer ?
#
loop_
_entity_poly.entity_id
_entity_poly.type
_entity_poly.pdbx_seq_one_letter_code
_entity_poly.pdbx_strand_id
1 'polypeptide(L)' 'MKITNDKIAEALSYYRFKSLELHNFMNANSSLTVDEIIEKAAELSALEYKITALEVANDN' A
#
# COMPACT_ATOMS: atom_id res chain seq x y z
N MET A 1 10.18 -24.78 5.83
CA MET A 1 9.43 -23.55 6.12
C MET A 1 9.46 -22.65 4.89
N LYS A 2 8.69 -22.96 3.85
CA LYS A 2 8.75 -22.27 2.54
C LYS A 2 7.45 -21.49 2.21
N ILE A 3 6.32 -22.01 2.68
CA ILE A 3 4.97 -21.49 2.37
C ILE A 3 4.70 -20.09 2.96
N THR A 4 5.29 -19.76 4.12
CA THR A 4 5.01 -18.49 4.80
C THR A 4 5.65 -17.30 4.07
N ASN A 5 6.91 -17.44 3.65
CA ASN A 5 7.62 -16.38 2.94
C ASN A 5 6.99 -16.10 1.56
N ASP A 6 6.50 -17.15 0.88
CA ASP A 6 5.82 -17.00 -0.41
C ASP A 6 4.51 -16.18 -0.28
N LYS A 7 3.73 -16.39 0.80
CA LYS A 7 2.51 -15.63 1.07
C LYS A 7 2.78 -14.19 1.50
N ILE A 8 3.85 -13.95 2.25
CA ILE A 8 4.27 -12.59 2.63
C ILE A 8 4.72 -11.83 1.37
N ALA A 9 5.49 -12.47 0.49
CA ALA A 9 5.90 -11.88 -0.78
C ALA A 9 4.71 -11.54 -1.70
N GLU A 10 3.72 -12.43 -1.80
CA GLU A 10 2.48 -12.17 -2.53
C GLU A 10 1.70 -10.98 -1.96
N ALA A 11 1.53 -10.93 -0.64
CA ALA A 11 0.87 -9.82 0.04
C ALA A 11 1.62 -8.48 -0.16
N LEU A 12 2.96 -8.50 -0.07
CA LEU A 12 3.80 -7.32 -0.35
C LEU A 12 3.61 -6.84 -1.80
N SER A 13 3.60 -7.76 -2.77
CA SER A 13 3.36 -7.40 -4.17
C SER A 13 1.99 -6.75 -4.36
N TYR A 14 0.95 -7.33 -3.76
CA TYR A 14 -0.42 -6.80 -3.83
C TYR A 14 -0.52 -5.40 -3.20
N TYR A 15 -0.01 -5.21 -1.98
CA TYR A 15 -0.14 -3.92 -1.30
C TYR A 15 0.71 -2.82 -1.94
N ARG A 16 1.91 -3.15 -2.45
CA ARG A 16 2.72 -2.20 -3.22
C ARG A 16 2.03 -1.80 -4.52
N PHE A 17 1.39 -2.74 -5.23
CA PHE A 17 0.59 -2.43 -6.41
C PHE A 17 -0.56 -1.47 -6.06
N LYS A 18 -1.28 -1.72 -4.96
CA LYS A 18 -2.38 -0.85 -4.51
C LYS A 18 -1.91 0.53 -4.08
N SER A 19 -0.79 0.63 -3.37
CA SER A 19 -0.17 1.92 -3.00
C SER A 19 0.19 2.72 -4.26
N LEU A 20 0.81 2.07 -5.25
CA LEU A 20 1.16 2.70 -6.53
C LEU A 20 -0.07 3.17 -7.32
N GLU A 21 -1.11 2.33 -7.41
CA GLU A 21 -2.38 2.67 -8.07
C GLU A 21 -2.99 3.93 -7.45
N LEU A 22 -3.04 3.98 -6.12
CA LEU A 22 -3.57 5.11 -5.36
C LEU A 22 -2.75 6.38 -5.53
N HIS A 23 -1.42 6.26 -5.45
CA HIS A 23 -0.50 7.37 -5.67
C HIS A 23 -0.63 7.94 -7.10
N ASN A 24 -0.74 7.06 -8.10
CA ASN A 24 -0.95 7.46 -9.48
C ASN A 24 -2.30 8.14 -9.69
N PHE A 25 -3.37 7.62 -9.07
CA PHE A 25 -4.68 8.26 -9.10
C PHE A 25 -4.62 9.67 -8.52
N MET A 26 -4.02 9.85 -7.34
CA MET A 26 -3.90 11.16 -6.71
C MET A 26 -3.11 12.15 -7.57
N ASN A 27 -1.98 11.72 -8.16
CA ASN A 27 -1.13 12.60 -8.96
C ASN A 27 -1.68 12.88 -10.37
N ALA A 28 -2.52 12.00 -10.91
CA ALA A 28 -3.16 12.22 -12.22
C ALA A 28 -4.37 13.16 -12.14
N ASN A 29 -4.96 13.34 -10.95
CA ASN A 29 -6.14 14.18 -10.76
C ASN A 29 -5.77 15.58 -10.25
N SER A 30 -6.01 16.60 -11.07
CA SER A 30 -5.80 18.01 -10.71
C SER A 30 -7.03 18.68 -10.06
N SER A 31 -8.12 17.93 -9.89
CA SER A 31 -9.42 18.44 -9.43
C SER A 31 -9.98 17.71 -8.21
N LEU A 32 -9.14 17.02 -7.44
CA LEU A 32 -9.57 16.39 -6.20
C LEU A 32 -9.99 17.46 -5.18
N THR A 33 -11.11 17.20 -4.53
CA THR A 33 -11.55 17.96 -3.37
C THR A 33 -10.65 17.69 -2.17
N VAL A 34 -10.69 18.59 -1.18
CA VAL A 34 -9.96 18.41 0.08
C VAL A 34 -10.36 17.11 0.77
N ASP A 35 -11.66 16.77 0.77
CA ASP A 35 -12.15 15.54 1.41
C ASP A 35 -11.63 14.29 0.69
N GLU A 36 -11.62 14.28 -0.66
CA GLU A 36 -11.04 13.19 -1.43
C GLU A 36 -9.53 13.04 -1.17
N ILE A 37 -8.79 14.15 -1.04
CA ILE A 37 -7.36 14.11 -0.70
C ILE A 37 -7.16 13.48 0.68
N ILE A 38 -7.96 13.87 1.68
CA ILE A 38 -7.87 13.34 3.05
C ILE A 38 -8.20 11.85 3.06
N GLU A 39 -9.27 11.43 2.38
CA GLU A 39 -9.67 10.03 2.30
C GLU A 39 -8.59 9.18 1.64
N LYS A 40 -8.07 9.62 0.50
CA LYS A 40 -7.03 8.89 -0.26
C LYS A 40 -5.70 8.86 0.49
N ALA A 41 -5.33 9.93 1.21
CA ALA A 41 -4.14 9.93 2.05
C ALA A 41 -4.26 8.97 3.25
N ALA A 42 -5.45 8.86 3.84
CA ALA A 42 -5.70 7.89 4.92
C ALA A 42 -5.62 6.44 4.41
N GLU A 43 -6.19 6.18 3.23
CA GLU A 43 -6.09 4.88 2.55
C GLU A 43 -4.63 4.50 2.26
N LEU A 44 -3.85 5.46 1.73
CA LEU A 44 -2.42 5.27 1.45
C LEU A 44 -1.63 4.97 2.72
N SER A 45 -1.87 5.72 3.80
CA SER A 45 -1.20 5.51 5.09
C SER A 45 -1.45 4.10 5.65
N ALA A 46 -2.68 3.59 5.51
CA ALA A 46 -3.01 2.23 5.95
C ALA A 46 -2.31 1.15 5.11
N LEU A 47 -2.11 1.38 3.80
CA LEU A 47 -1.35 0.50 2.93
C LEU A 47 0.13 0.48 3.31
N GLU A 48 0.75 1.64 3.48
CA GLU A 48 2.16 1.77 3.86
C GLU A 48 2.46 1.09 5.19
N TYR A 49 1.59 1.28 6.20
CA TYR A 49 1.72 0.59 7.48
C TYR A 49 1.72 -0.94 7.34
N LYS A 50 0.83 -1.49 6.50
CA LYS A 50 0.78 -2.94 6.24
C LYS A 50 2.02 -3.43 5.51
N ILE A 51 2.53 -2.66 4.54
CA ILE A 51 3.77 -2.97 3.82
C ILE A 51 4.93 -3.05 4.82
N THR A 52 5.12 -2.02 5.65
CA THR A 52 6.18 -2.02 6.67
C THR A 52 6.07 -3.21 7.62
N ALA A 53 4.86 -3.52 8.11
CA ALA A 53 4.66 -4.66 8.99
C ALA A 53 5.02 -6.00 8.32
N LEU A 54 4.69 -6.17 7.04
CA LEU A 54 5.02 -7.36 6.27
C LEU A 54 6.51 -7.46 5.91
N GLU A 55 7.17 -6.33 5.63
CA GLU A 55 8.63 -6.29 5.43
C GLU A 55 9.36 -6.72 6.69
N VAL A 56 8.98 -6.18 7.85
CA VAL A 56 9.53 -6.60 9.16
C VAL A 56 9.27 -8.09 9.41
N ALA A 57 8.10 -8.60 9.05
CA ALA A 57 7.77 -10.03 9.20
C ALA A 57 8.49 -10.93 8.17
N ASN A 58 8.92 -10.40 7.03
CA ASN A 58 9.66 -11.15 6.01
C ASN A 58 11.16 -11.25 6.35
N ASP A 59 11.69 -10.23 7.04
CA ASP A 59 13.10 -10.13 7.41
C ASP A 59 13.47 -10.93 8.68
N ASN A 60 12.48 -11.41 9.46
CA ASN A 60 12.63 -12.19 10.69
C ASN A 60 12.12 -13.63 10.56
#